data_AF-A0A0S8HZJ7-F1
#
_entry.id   AF-A0A0S8HZJ7-F1
#
_cell.length_a   1.000
_cell.length_b   1.000
_cell.length_c   1.000
_cell.angle_alpha   90.00
_cell.angle_beta   90.00
_cell.angle_gamma   90.00
#
_symmetry.space_group_name_H-M   'P 1'
#
loop_
_entity.id
_entity.type
_entity.pdbx_description
1 polymer ?
#
loop_
_entity_poly.entity_id
_entity_poly.type
_entity_poly.pdbx_seq_one_letter_code
_entity_poly.pdbx_strand_id
1 'polypeptide(L)'
;METYSIRRANSGDIPALMALDHGYSTDHVWQMSIDRGSGEVGVTFREVRLPRPMRVTYPRDPNRLADEWVMRETLLIAEVEDEPLGYVSIIHGPAVDSGWILDLVV
;
A
#
# COMPACT_ATOMS: atom_id res chain seq x y z
N MET A 1 20.57 4.51 -19.26
CA MET A 1 19.11 4.31 -19.27
C MET A 1 18.84 3.42 -18.08
N GLU A 2 18.17 3.94 -17.05
CA GLU A 2 17.87 3.15 -15.86
C GLU A 2 16.99 1.96 -16.26
N THR A 3 17.32 0.77 -15.77
CA THR A 3 16.59 -0.45 -16.07
C THR A 3 15.79 -0.83 -14.84
N TYR A 4 14.47 -0.72 -14.94
CA TYR A 4 13.54 -1.16 -13.91
C TYR A 4 13.25 -2.66 -14.07
N SER A 5 13.27 -3.40 -12.97
CA SER A 5 12.85 -4.80 -12.92
C SER A 5 11.80 -5.02 -11.83
N ILE A 6 10.99 -6.06 -12.03
CA ILE A 6 10.08 -6.59 -11.01
C ILE A 6 10.45 -8.04 -10.76
N ARG A 7 10.67 -8.40 -9.49
CA ARG A 7 10.96 -9.78 -9.09
C ARG A 7 10.31 -10.14 -7.76
N ARG A 8 10.31 -11.43 -7.44
CA ARG A 8 9.92 -11.89 -6.10
C ARG A 8 10.98 -11.47 -5.08
N ALA A 9 10.51 -11.08 -3.90
CA ALA A 9 11.37 -10.84 -2.75
C ALA A 9 11.99 -12.14 -2.24
N ASN A 10 13.19 -12.02 -1.69
CA ASN A 10 13.84 -13.01 -0.86
C ASN A 10 14.09 -12.43 0.55
N SER A 11 14.57 -13.25 1.48
CA SER A 11 14.78 -12.82 2.87
C SER A 11 15.78 -11.66 3.03
N GLY A 12 16.74 -11.53 2.11
CA GLY A 12 17.73 -10.45 2.11
C GLY A 12 17.14 -9.08 1.79
N ASP A 13 15.98 -9.03 1.13
CA ASP A 13 15.33 -7.76 0.74
C ASP A 13 14.57 -7.12 1.91
N ILE A 14 14.12 -7.93 2.88
CA ILE A 14 13.17 -7.49 3.92
C ILE A 14 13.65 -6.26 4.71
N PRO A 15 14.92 -6.17 5.15
CA PRO A 15 15.41 -4.97 5.83
C PRO A 15 15.32 -3.69 4.98
N ALA A 16 15.58 -3.79 3.67
CA ALA A 16 15.49 -2.65 2.76
C ALA A 16 14.03 -2.23 2.54
N LEU A 17 13.12 -3.20 2.37
CA LEU A 17 11.69 -2.93 2.21
C LEU A 17 11.10 -2.26 3.45
N MET A 18 11.51 -2.68 4.65
CA MET A 18 11.10 -2.07 5.93
C MET A 18 11.58 -0.62 6.08
N ALA A 19 12.72 -0.28 5.48
CA ALA A 19 13.33 1.04 5.57
C ALA A 19 12.73 2.05 4.58
N LEU A 20 11.92 1.60 3.62
CA LEU A 20 11.22 2.48 2.68
C LEU A 20 10.30 3.45 3.43
N ASP A 21 10.10 4.63 2.86
CA ASP A 21 9.09 5.55 3.35
C ASP A 21 7.69 5.06 2.98
N HIS A 22 6.98 4.47 3.94
CA HIS A 22 5.62 3.95 3.70
C HIS A 22 4.55 5.06 3.74
N GLY A 23 4.93 6.28 4.13
CA GLY A 23 4.02 7.43 4.13
C GLY A 23 4.06 8.16 2.80
N TYR A 24 3.02 8.94 2.52
CA TYR A 24 2.97 9.78 1.33
C TYR A 24 2.50 11.19 1.68
N SER A 25 2.80 12.16 0.82
CA SER A 25 2.21 13.49 0.91
C SER A 25 1.07 13.64 -0.07
N THR A 26 -0.01 14.27 0.36
CA THR A 26 -1.15 14.59 -0.50
C THR A 26 -1.64 16.01 -0.25
N ASP A 27 -2.12 16.66 -1.30
CA ASP A 27 -2.87 17.90 -1.26
C ASP A 27 -4.37 17.70 -1.51
N HIS A 28 -4.83 16.46 -1.71
CA HIS A 28 -6.24 16.11 -1.89
C HIS A 28 -6.67 14.95 -0.99
N VAL A 29 -7.95 14.94 -0.61
CA VAL A 29 -8.57 13.87 0.17
C VAL A 29 -9.96 13.54 -0.37
N TRP A 30 -10.41 12.32 -0.14
CA TRP A 30 -11.81 11.96 -0.33
C TRP A 30 -12.61 12.23 0.95
N GLN A 31 -13.48 13.23 0.91
CA GLN A 31 -14.45 13.47 1.97
C GLN A 31 -15.65 12.55 1.78
N MET A 32 -15.83 11.62 2.71
CA MET A 32 -17.01 10.75 2.76
C MET A 32 -18.15 11.44 3.52
N SER A 33 -19.33 11.50 2.93
CA SER A 33 -20.57 11.92 3.57
C SER A 33 -21.58 10.77 3.52
N ILE A 34 -22.23 10.50 4.65
CA ILE A 34 -23.25 9.46 4.77
C ILE A 34 -24.59 10.14 4.97
N ASP A 35 -25.54 9.89 4.08
CA ASP A 35 -26.94 10.27 4.22
C ASP A 35 -27.75 9.05 4.66
N ARG A 36 -28.49 9.17 5.76
CA ARG A 36 -29.31 8.08 6.32
C ARG A 36 -30.77 8.53 6.34
N GLY A 37 -31.56 8.02 5.40
CA GLY A 37 -33.00 8.22 5.33
C GLY A 37 -33.79 7.09 5.99
N SER A 38 -35.12 7.18 5.97
CA SER A 38 -36.01 6.10 6.43
C SER A 38 -35.99 4.93 5.44
N GLY A 39 -35.01 4.04 5.57
CA GLY A 39 -34.86 2.82 4.78
C GLY A 39 -33.75 2.84 3.72
N GLU A 40 -33.00 3.93 3.61
CA GLU A 40 -31.88 4.07 2.65
C GLU A 40 -30.63 4.62 3.34
N VAL A 41 -29.47 4.16 2.89
CA VAL A 41 -28.17 4.73 3.23
C VAL A 41 -27.44 5.09 1.94
N GLY A 42 -27.24 6.38 1.72
CA GLY A 42 -26.42 6.91 0.63
C GLY A 42 -25.02 7.26 1.15
N VAL A 43 -23.98 6.92 0.39
CA VAL A 43 -22.60 7.35 0.67
C VAL A 43 -22.08 8.12 -0.53
N THR A 44 -21.68 9.37 -0.31
CA THR A 44 -21.05 10.21 -1.33
C THR A 44 -19.59 10.46 -0.97
N PHE A 45 -18.70 10.29 -1.94
CA PHE A 45 -17.30 10.68 -1.84
C PHE A 45 -17.06 11.92 -2.70
N ARG A 46 -16.45 12.95 -2.12
CA ARG A 46 -16.05 14.16 -2.83
C ARG A 46 -14.56 14.36 -2.70
N GLU A 47 -13.87 14.57 -3.80
CA GLU A 47 -12.47 14.98 -3.76
C GLU A 47 -12.40 16.44 -3.28
N VAL A 48 -11.58 16.70 -2.28
CA VAL A 48 -11.41 18.02 -1.67
C VAL A 48 -9.93 18.35 -1.60
N ARG A 49 -9.57 19.53 -2.09
CA ARG A 49 -8.22 20.06 -1.97
C ARG A 49 -7.97 20.59 -0.56
N LEU A 50 -6.87 20.18 0.04
CA LEU A 50 -6.40 20.63 1.34
C LEU A 50 -5.78 22.04 1.25
N PRO A 51 -5.83 22.83 2.34
CA PRO A 51 -5.23 24.16 2.39
C PRO A 51 -3.69 24.13 2.33
N ARG A 52 -3.08 22.98 2.68
CA ARG A 52 -1.65 22.71 2.59
C ARG A 52 -1.43 21.19 2.42
N PRO A 53 -0.34 20.76 1.77
CA PRO A 53 0.02 19.35 1.72
C PRO A 53 0.12 18.76 3.13
N MET A 54 -0.40 17.55 3.29
CA MET A 54 -0.37 16.79 4.53
C MET A 54 0.43 15.51 4.31
N ARG A 55 1.17 15.10 5.34
CA ARG A 55 1.83 13.79 5.39
C ARG A 55 0.84 12.78 5.96
N VAL A 56 0.57 11.72 5.21
CA VAL A 56 -0.21 10.57 5.67
C VAL A 56 0.78 9.48 6.09
N THR A 57 0.69 9.06 7.35
CA THR A 57 1.49 7.95 7.87
C THR A 57 0.87 6.63 7.44
N TYR A 58 1.71 5.65 7.14
CA TYR A 58 1.24 4.29 6.88
C TYR A 58 0.49 3.73 8.11
N PRO A 59 -0.67 3.07 7.94
CA PRO A 59 -1.47 2.62 9.06
C PRO A 59 -0.90 1.38 9.77
N ARG A 60 0.01 0.63 9.14
CA ARG A 60 0.66 -0.56 9.74
C ARG A 60 2.10 -0.24 10.13
N ASP A 61 2.63 -1.01 11.08
CA ASP A 61 4.06 -0.96 11.43
C ASP A 61 4.88 -1.72 10.37
N PRO A 62 5.78 -1.06 9.63
CA PRO A 62 6.65 -1.71 8.65
C PRO A 62 7.48 -2.85 9.22
N ASN A 63 7.85 -2.78 10.51
CA ASN A 63 8.73 -3.78 11.13
C ASN A 63 8.10 -5.17 11.22
N ARG A 64 6.77 -5.26 11.13
CA ARG A 64 6.05 -6.54 11.08
C ARG A 64 6.40 -7.36 9.85
N LEU A 65 6.92 -6.73 8.79
CA LEU A 65 7.34 -7.44 7.59
C LEU A 65 8.43 -8.49 7.87
N ALA A 66 9.29 -8.28 8.88
CA ALA A 66 10.31 -9.24 9.31
C ALA A 66 9.73 -10.63 9.63
N ASP A 67 8.56 -10.66 10.27
CA ASP A 67 7.91 -11.90 10.71
C ASP A 67 6.82 -12.37 9.74
N GLU A 68 6.14 -11.43 9.07
CA GLU A 68 4.92 -11.72 8.31
C GLU A 68 5.15 -12.01 6.82
N TRP A 69 6.32 -11.67 6.26
CA TRP A 69 6.54 -11.80 4.81
C TRP A 69 6.37 -13.24 4.30
N VAL A 70 6.69 -14.23 5.13
CA VAL A 70 6.52 -15.66 4.82
C VAL A 70 5.04 -16.08 4.75
N MET A 71 4.15 -15.31 5.39
CA MET A 71 2.70 -15.55 5.35
C MET A 71 2.03 -14.91 4.12
N ARG A 72 2.78 -14.13 3.32
CA ARG A 72 2.27 -13.53 2.09
C ARG A 72 2.26 -14.59 0.99
N GLU A 73 1.21 -14.59 0.18
CA GLU A 73 1.14 -15.44 -1.02
C GLU A 73 2.21 -15.01 -2.04
N THR A 74 2.45 -13.70 -2.11
CA THR A 74 3.51 -13.15 -2.96
C THR A 74 3.93 -11.79 -2.44
N LEU A 75 5.23 -11.53 -2.53
CA LEU A 75 5.85 -10.24 -2.30
C LEU A 75 6.69 -9.91 -3.53
N LEU A 76 6.30 -8.87 -4.26
CA LEU A 76 7.02 -8.40 -5.46
C LEU A 76 7.71 -7.09 -5.14
N ILE A 77 8.94 -6.95 -5.62
CA ILE A 77 9.77 -5.75 -5.48
C ILE A 77 9.90 -5.12 -6.86
N ALA A 78 9.80 -3.80 -6.92
CA ALA A 78 10.27 -2.99 -8.03
C ALA A 78 11.65 -2.43 -7.66
N GLU A 79 12.64 -2.56 -8.54
CA GLU A 79 14.02 -2.14 -8.29
C GLU A 79 14.66 -1.49 -9.52
N VAL A 80 15.69 -0.67 -9.28
CA VAL A 80 16.59 -0.12 -10.30
C VAL A 80 18.02 -0.44 -9.87
N GLU A 81 18.80 -1.07 -10.73
CA GLU A 81 20.21 -1.40 -10.42
C GLU A 81 20.36 -2.13 -9.07
N ASP A 82 19.47 -3.09 -8.79
CA ASP A 82 19.36 -3.86 -7.54
C ASP A 82 18.97 -3.06 -6.28
N GLU A 83 18.59 -1.78 -6.42
CA GLU A 83 18.04 -0.95 -5.33
C GLU A 83 16.51 -1.02 -5.31
N PRO A 84 15.89 -1.54 -4.21
CA PRO A 84 14.44 -1.56 -4.07
C PRO A 84 13.85 -0.14 -4.02
N LEU A 85 12.90 0.13 -4.91
CA LEU A 85 12.14 1.38 -4.94
C LEU A 85 10.74 1.24 -4.32
N GLY A 86 10.22 0.02 -4.29
CA GLY A 86 8.88 -0.23 -3.81
C GLY A 86 8.54 -1.71 -3.78
N TYR A 87 7.44 -2.05 -3.13
CA TYR A 87 6.95 -3.42 -3.09
C TYR A 87 5.42 -3.49 -3.03
N VAL A 88 4.90 -4.65 -3.42
CA VAL A 88 3.51 -5.04 -3.22
C VAL A 88 3.45 -6.38 -2.50
N SER A 89 2.68 -6.45 -1.42
CA SER A 89 2.40 -7.68 -0.69
C SER A 89 0.98 -8.15 -0.97
N ILE A 90 0.84 -9.43 -1.31
CA ILE A 90 -0.44 -10.05 -1.69
C ILE A 90 -0.70 -11.22 -0.75
N ILE A 91 -1.93 -11.30 -0.25
CA ILE A 91 -2.47 -12.45 0.49
C ILE A 91 -3.63 -13.07 -0.28
N HIS A 92 -4.02 -14.29 0.07
CA HIS A 92 -5.22 -14.91 -0.49
C HIS A 92 -6.47 -14.07 -0.16
N GLY A 93 -7.25 -13.72 -1.18
CA GLY A 93 -8.52 -13.00 -1.00
C GLY A 93 -9.67 -13.96 -0.64
N PRO A 94 -10.78 -13.45 -0.08
CA PRO A 94 -11.93 -14.27 0.30
C PRO A 94 -12.82 -14.70 -0.88
N ALA A 95 -12.65 -14.09 -2.05
CA ALA A 95 -13.34 -14.49 -3.27
C ALA A 95 -12.51 -15.50 -4.05
N VAL A 96 -13.19 -16.36 -4.82
CA VAL A 96 -12.54 -17.34 -5.71
C VAL A 96 -11.59 -16.61 -6.68
N ASP A 97 -10.39 -17.15 -6.83
CA ASP A 97 -9.34 -16.64 -7.72
C ASP A 97 -9.00 -15.15 -7.49
N SER A 98 -9.07 -14.70 -6.24
CA SER A 98 -8.74 -13.32 -5.86
C SER A 98 -7.51 -13.25 -4.96
N GLY A 99 -6.70 -12.20 -5.17
CA GLY A 99 -5.64 -11.79 -4.27
C GLY A 99 -5.99 -10.45 -3.62
N TRP A 100 -5.63 -10.28 -2.37
CA TRP A 100 -5.74 -9.01 -1.66
C TRP A 100 -4.37 -8.37 -1.54
N ILE A 101 -4.23 -7.18 -2.13
CA ILE A 101 -3.08 -6.32 -1.87
C ILE A 101 -3.20 -5.85 -0.43
N LEU A 102 -2.30 -6.32 0.42
CA LEU A 102 -2.25 -5.91 1.80
C LEU A 102 -1.44 -4.62 1.91
N ASP A 103 -0.25 -4.57 1.32
CA ASP A 103 0.66 -3.43 1.33
C ASP A 103 1.08 -3.05 -0.09
N LEU A 104 1.14 -1.75 -0.37
CA LEU A 104 1.71 -1.17 -1.59
C LEU A 104 2.51 0.07 -1.21
N VAL A 105 3.82 0.03 -1.44
CA VAL A 105 4.78 1.06 -1.00
C VAL A 105 5.63 1.46 -2.19
N VAL A 106 5.71 2.77 -2.48
CA VAL A 106 6.38 3.38 -3.64
C VAL A 106 6.87 4.79 -3.30
#